data_AF-A0A1Q5QW55-F1
#
_entry.id   AF-A0A1Q5QW55-F1
#
_cell.length_a   1.000
_cell.length_b   1.000
_cell.length_c   1.000
_cell.angle_alpha   90.00
_cell.angle_beta   90.00
_cell.angle_gamma   90.00
#
_symmetry.space_group_name_H-M   'P 1'
#
loop_
_entity.id
_entity.type
_entity.pdbx_description
1 polymer ?
#
loop_
_entity_poly.entity_id
_entity_poly.type
_entity_poly.pdbx_seq_one_letter_code
_entity_poly.pdbx_strand_id
1 'polypeptide(L)'
;MQRRLAAVLAADVAGYSRLMGADEVGTLAALKSHRRDVIDPAIATHGGRIVKTTGDGILVEFASAVSAVTCAMAVQSEMIERNARAPLKIVFRMGINVGDIIVDGDDIFGDGVNVAARVENECEPGGVYLSDDAFRQVRGKTPFFFQDVGERTLKNIARPIRIHAVRMREDEAGPDVSIPAAAAGLRSILLDPSRPPLLPNKPSIAILPFQNMSGDPEQDYFADGMVEDITTALSRFKSLLVIARNSSFAYKGKTFDIKQVGRELGVRYVLEGSVRRAGGVVRITGQLIEAETGAHLWANRFDGALENVFDLQDSVARSVASAIFPQLISADANQAARKSPDTWDGYDHYLRGLALVRQRTLEGNRQAQAEFEKAMSLDSTFAPAYVQAAFCVHNRFWGYLVPFTEAERTEAIRRAVYALQLAPDHDSVLGISAYIIGNMNRELERGLALADQSLDLNPNLAQAWAIKGYLSALAGDLVVARHALDQATRLNPVDSGNVIGVLRGYLTASWVMESRDDCVAWAKKLISLYPEDVHALFTLNDAAILAGDASEAKRLLGRITELYPKLSKPFLRDMYLRYRKPEHQSVVEAAINRSGLPD
;
A
#
# COMPACT_ATOMS: atom_id res chain seq x y z
N MET A 1 0.69 15.77 36.41
CA MET A 1 1.88 16.15 35.61
C MET A 1 2.65 14.91 35.21
N GLN A 2 2.68 14.60 33.91
CA GLN A 2 3.39 13.44 33.35
C GLN A 2 4.44 13.96 32.35
N ARG A 3 5.67 13.45 32.44
CA ARG A 3 6.74 13.74 31.46
C ARG A 3 6.80 12.65 30.41
N ARG A 4 6.87 13.02 29.14
CA ARG A 4 7.12 12.09 28.03
C ARG A 4 7.80 12.78 26.86
N LEU A 5 8.48 12.01 26.03
CA LEU A 5 9.05 12.47 24.77
C LEU A 5 7.93 12.59 23.72
N ALA A 6 7.87 13.71 23.00
CA ALA A 6 6.92 13.93 21.93
C ALA A 6 7.53 14.76 20.79
N ALA A 7 6.92 14.67 19.60
CA ALA A 7 7.17 15.61 18.52
C ALA A 7 6.20 16.79 18.65
N VAL A 8 6.72 18.01 18.66
CA VAL A 8 5.95 19.24 18.78
C VAL A 8 6.11 20.04 17.50
N LEU A 9 4.98 20.38 16.87
CA LEU A 9 4.90 21.28 15.73
C LEU A 9 4.33 22.61 16.21
N ALA A 10 5.08 23.68 15.98
CA ALA A 10 4.62 25.06 16.11
C ALA A 10 4.46 25.65 14.70
N ALA A 11 3.36 26.36 14.47
CA ALA A 11 3.15 27.08 13.22
C ALA A 11 2.48 28.43 13.46
N ASP A 12 2.81 29.43 12.63
CA ASP A 12 2.21 30.77 12.65
C ASP A 12 1.99 31.32 11.23
N VAL A 13 1.32 32.47 11.10
CA VAL A 13 1.10 33.10 9.80
C VAL A 13 2.15 34.20 9.58
N ALA A 14 2.93 34.06 8.51
CA ALA A 14 3.94 35.03 8.14
C ALA A 14 3.31 36.41 7.87
N GLY A 15 3.70 37.41 8.67
CA GLY A 15 3.24 38.80 8.51
C GLY A 15 1.78 39.01 8.94
N TYR A 16 1.25 38.19 9.85
CA TYR A 16 -0.13 38.25 10.32
C TYR A 16 -0.60 39.65 10.73
N SER A 17 0.19 40.40 11.52
CA SER A 17 -0.18 41.76 11.95
C SER A 17 -0.40 42.73 10.78
N ARG A 18 0.35 42.58 9.69
CA ARG A 18 0.18 43.40 8.48
C ARG A 18 -1.08 43.01 7.72
N LEU A 19 -1.42 41.72 7.65
CA LEU A 19 -2.66 41.24 7.02
C LEU A 19 -3.89 41.72 7.81
N MET A 20 -3.84 41.61 9.14
CA MET A 20 -4.88 42.11 10.04
C MET A 20 -5.08 43.63 9.95
N GLY A 21 -4.00 44.40 9.78
CA GLY A 21 -4.09 45.85 9.59
C GLY A 21 -4.66 46.27 8.23
N ALA A 22 -4.60 45.40 7.20
CA ALA A 22 -5.10 45.68 5.86
C ALA A 22 -6.55 45.23 5.65
N ASP A 23 -6.91 44.06 6.16
CA ASP A 23 -8.27 43.50 6.11
C ASP A 23 -8.48 42.52 7.26
N GLU A 24 -8.96 43.04 8.39
CA GLU A 24 -9.16 42.26 9.61
C GLU A 24 -10.18 41.13 9.43
N VAL A 25 -11.31 41.45 8.80
CA VAL A 25 -12.43 40.51 8.63
C VAL A 25 -12.09 39.43 7.60
N GLY A 26 -11.51 39.82 6.46
CA GLY A 26 -11.10 38.87 5.43
C GLY A 26 -9.96 37.96 5.87
N THR A 27 -8.98 38.49 6.61
CA THR A 27 -7.86 37.68 7.15
C THR A 27 -8.34 36.64 8.14
N LEU A 28 -9.23 37.03 9.07
CA LEU A 28 -9.78 36.09 10.04
C LEU A 28 -10.66 35.02 9.39
N ALA A 29 -11.47 35.40 8.39
CA ALA A 29 -12.32 34.46 7.65
C ALA A 29 -11.49 33.45 6.84
N ALA A 30 -10.47 33.92 6.13
CA ALA A 30 -9.57 33.07 5.36
C ALA A 30 -8.80 32.10 6.28
N LEU A 31 -8.28 32.58 7.42
CA LEU A 31 -7.59 31.74 8.39
C LEU A 31 -8.51 30.65 8.96
N LYS A 32 -9.76 30.99 9.30
CA LYS A 32 -10.75 30.01 9.77
C LYS A 32 -11.08 28.95 8.71
N SER A 33 -11.19 29.33 7.43
CA SER A 33 -11.43 28.38 6.33
C SER A 33 -10.23 27.47 6.10
N HIS A 34 -9.00 28.00 6.13
CA HIS A 34 -7.80 27.15 6.02
C HIS A 34 -7.69 26.17 7.19
N ARG A 35 -8.03 26.61 8.40
CA ARG A 35 -8.07 25.73 9.56
C ARG A 35 -9.06 24.58 9.40
N ARG A 36 -10.33 24.91 9.11
CA ARG A 36 -11.40 23.92 9.00
C ARG A 36 -11.18 22.93 7.86
N ASP A 37 -10.73 23.43 6.71
CA ASP A 37 -10.75 22.62 5.48
C ASP A 37 -9.39 21.96 5.17
N VAL A 38 -8.28 22.41 5.78
CA VAL A 38 -6.93 21.92 5.47
C VAL A 38 -6.15 21.54 6.73
N ILE A 39 -5.96 22.47 7.67
CA ILE A 39 -5.01 22.30 8.77
C ILE A 39 -5.52 21.30 9.81
N ASP A 40 -6.73 21.48 10.33
CA ASP A 40 -7.30 20.60 11.34
C ASP A 40 -7.51 19.17 10.78
N PRO A 41 -7.99 18.97 9.54
CA PRO A 41 -8.05 17.65 8.90
C PRO A 41 -6.68 17.01 8.67
N ALA A 42 -5.67 17.77 8.23
CA ALA A 42 -4.32 17.24 8.01
C ALA A 42 -3.68 16.79 9.33
N ILE A 43 -3.87 17.56 10.41
CA ILE A 43 -3.41 17.20 11.75
C ILE A 43 -4.07 15.91 12.23
N ALA A 44 -5.40 15.81 12.10
CA ALA A 44 -6.13 14.61 12.49
C ALA A 44 -5.70 13.37 11.68
N THR A 45 -5.54 13.52 10.36
CA THR A 45 -5.09 12.45 9.43
C THR A 45 -3.73 11.88 9.83
N HIS A 46 -2.85 12.70 10.40
CA HIS A 46 -1.49 12.33 10.75
C HIS A 46 -1.34 11.97 12.25
N GLY A 47 -2.47 11.82 12.96
CA GLY A 47 -2.48 11.46 14.38
C GLY A 47 -1.94 12.54 15.30
N GLY A 48 -2.06 13.81 14.91
CA GLY A 48 -1.70 14.95 15.73
C GLY A 48 -2.85 15.39 16.65
N ARG A 49 -2.49 15.87 17.83
CA ARG A 49 -3.41 16.49 18.80
C ARG A 49 -3.14 17.98 18.86
N ILE A 50 -4.14 18.79 18.50
CA ILE A 50 -4.05 20.25 18.65
C ILE A 50 -4.07 20.55 20.15
N VAL A 51 -2.99 21.13 20.65
CA VAL A 51 -2.86 21.46 22.07
C VAL A 51 -3.47 22.83 22.36
N LYS A 52 -3.12 23.84 21.55
CA LYS A 52 -3.70 25.17 21.65
C LYS A 52 -3.59 25.94 20.34
N THR A 53 -4.49 26.92 20.18
CA THR A 53 -4.41 27.95 19.14
C THR A 53 -4.22 29.30 19.84
N THR A 54 -3.23 30.08 19.41
CA THR A 54 -2.93 31.40 19.97
C THR A 54 -2.94 32.44 18.85
N GLY A 55 -4.08 33.09 18.63
CA GLY A 55 -4.23 34.03 17.51
C GLY A 55 -4.08 33.31 16.16
N ASP A 56 -3.00 33.62 15.44
CA ASP A 56 -2.59 32.97 14.20
C ASP A 56 -1.70 31.74 14.38
N GLY A 57 -1.19 31.53 15.60
CA GLY A 57 -0.35 30.41 15.95
C GLY A 57 -1.12 29.15 16.32
N ILE A 58 -0.56 27.98 16.01
CA ILE A 58 -1.05 26.67 16.44
C ILE A 58 0.09 25.82 16.99
N LEU A 59 -0.21 25.11 18.08
CA LEU A 59 0.70 24.15 18.70
C LEU A 59 0.07 22.77 18.64
N VAL A 60 0.82 21.82 18.08
CA VAL A 60 0.33 20.46 17.81
C VAL A 60 1.33 19.45 18.35
N GLU A 61 0.81 18.46 19.07
CA GLU A 61 1.57 17.33 19.58
C GLU A 61 1.39 16.12 18.64
N PHE A 62 2.48 15.45 18.31
CA PHE A 62 2.49 14.19 17.59
C PHE A 62 3.27 13.13 18.37
N ALA A 63 2.79 11.88 18.29
CA ALA A 63 3.53 10.73 18.82
C ALA A 63 4.81 10.40 18.01
N SER A 64 4.94 10.95 16.80
CA SER A 64 6.06 10.69 15.89
C SER A 64 6.50 11.95 15.15
N ALA A 65 7.83 12.14 15.07
CA ALA A 65 8.44 13.21 14.27
C ALA A 65 8.12 13.07 12.77
N VAL A 66 8.01 11.83 12.28
CA VAL A 66 7.66 11.53 10.88
C VAL A 66 6.24 12.01 10.57
N SER A 67 5.30 11.79 11.49
CA SER A 67 3.93 12.27 11.36
C SER A 67 3.86 13.80 11.36
N ALA A 68 4.62 14.44 12.25
CA ALA A 68 4.68 15.90 12.32
C ALA A 68 5.22 16.52 11.01
N VAL A 69 6.31 15.97 10.46
CA VAL A 69 6.93 16.48 9.22
C VAL A 69 6.03 16.23 8.01
N THR A 70 5.45 15.04 7.89
CA THR A 70 4.54 14.73 6.78
C THR A 70 3.29 15.60 6.83
N CYS A 71 2.75 15.85 8.03
CA CYS A 71 1.62 16.77 8.23
C CYS A 71 1.98 18.19 7.79
N ALA A 72 3.12 18.71 8.26
CA ALA A 72 3.58 20.06 7.93
C ALA A 72 3.75 20.24 6.42
N MET A 73 4.38 19.27 5.75
CA MET A 73 4.59 19.32 4.30
C MET A 73 3.29 19.19 3.50
N ALA A 74 2.33 18.38 3.98
CA ALA A 74 1.00 18.29 3.36
C ALA A 74 0.25 19.62 3.47
N VAL A 75 0.27 20.26 4.65
CA VAL A 75 -0.36 21.57 4.85
C VAL A 75 0.30 22.63 3.96
N GLN A 76 1.64 22.70 3.91
CA GLN A 76 2.32 23.70 3.06
C GLN A 76 1.98 23.48 1.58
N SER A 77 1.93 22.24 1.11
CA SER A 77 1.60 21.92 -0.29
C SER A 77 0.18 22.37 -0.66
N GLU A 78 -0.80 22.04 0.18
CA GLU A 78 -2.21 22.43 -0.03
C GLU A 78 -2.37 23.96 0.03
N MET A 79 -1.66 24.62 0.95
CA MET A 79 -1.68 26.06 1.08
C MET A 79 -1.10 26.77 -0.16
N ILE A 80 -0.09 26.19 -0.81
CA ILE A 80 0.43 26.72 -2.09
C ILE A 80 -0.66 26.72 -3.16
N GLU A 81 -1.38 25.60 -3.33
CA GLU A 81 -2.43 25.47 -4.34
C GLU A 81 -3.59 26.44 -4.07
N ARG A 82 -3.99 26.54 -2.79
CA ARG A 82 -5.10 27.40 -2.39
C ARG A 82 -4.75 28.88 -2.54
N ASN A 83 -3.53 29.27 -2.17
CA ASN A 83 -3.03 30.64 -2.35
C ASN A 83 -2.83 31.03 -3.82
N ALA A 84 -2.66 30.06 -4.73
CA ALA A 84 -2.58 30.35 -6.17
C ALA A 84 -3.92 30.86 -6.74
N ARG A 85 -5.04 30.50 -6.11
CA ARG A 85 -6.41 30.85 -6.53
C ARG A 85 -7.08 31.89 -5.63
N ALA A 86 -6.43 32.27 -4.52
CA ALA A 86 -6.99 33.18 -3.53
C ALA A 86 -6.46 34.62 -3.71
N PRO A 87 -7.32 35.65 -3.58
CA PRO A 87 -6.90 37.05 -3.61
C PRO A 87 -6.08 37.44 -2.37
N LEU A 88 -6.40 36.87 -1.21
CA LEU A 88 -5.61 36.99 0.02
C LEU A 88 -4.80 35.72 0.23
N LYS A 89 -3.47 35.86 0.35
CA LYS A 89 -2.55 34.73 0.55
C LYS A 89 -2.17 34.59 2.02
N ILE A 90 -2.45 33.43 2.60
CA ILE A 90 -2.04 33.08 3.96
C ILE A 90 -0.90 32.07 3.88
N VAL A 91 0.28 32.45 4.35
CA VAL A 91 1.49 31.63 4.26
C VAL A 91 1.95 31.28 5.67
N PHE A 92 2.10 29.99 5.96
CA PHE A 92 2.51 29.53 7.27
C PHE A 92 4.03 29.39 7.38
N ARG A 93 4.56 29.61 8.58
CA ARG A 93 5.88 29.11 8.98
C ARG A 93 5.68 27.95 9.92
N MET A 94 6.52 26.92 9.81
CA MET A 94 6.40 25.73 10.66
C MET A 94 7.75 25.30 11.20
N GLY A 95 7.79 24.99 12.50
CA GLY A 95 8.97 24.50 13.21
C GLY A 95 8.65 23.23 14.00
N ILE A 96 9.51 22.22 13.89
CA ILE A 96 9.31 20.93 14.53
C ILE A 96 10.50 20.57 15.42
N ASN A 97 10.18 20.15 16.65
CA ASN A 97 11.15 19.64 17.61
C ASN A 97 10.71 18.30 18.21
N VAL A 98 11.68 17.47 18.59
CA VAL A 98 11.45 16.28 19.42
C VAL A 98 12.12 16.50 20.75
N GLY A 99 11.36 16.41 21.84
CA GLY A 99 11.90 16.64 23.17
C GLY A 99 10.92 16.28 24.28
N ASP A 100 11.42 16.35 25.51
CA ASP A 100 10.59 16.11 26.69
C ASP A 100 9.57 17.24 26.85
N ILE A 101 8.32 16.83 27.06
CA ILE A 101 7.20 17.70 27.38
C ILE A 101 6.60 17.30 28.73
N ILE A 102 6.07 18.28 29.45
CA ILE A 102 5.26 18.13 30.64
C ILE A 102 3.82 18.32 30.23
N VAL A 103 3.00 17.27 30.40
CA VAL A 103 1.56 17.32 30.15
C VAL A 103 0.86 17.75 31.44
N ASP A 104 0.06 18.81 31.34
CA ASP A 104 -0.81 19.29 32.42
C ASP A 104 -2.21 19.58 31.87
N GLY A 105 -3.16 18.70 32.18
CA GLY A 105 -4.49 18.69 31.57
C GLY A 105 -4.40 18.53 30.04
N ASP A 106 -5.02 19.46 29.32
CA ASP A 106 -5.00 19.48 27.85
C ASP A 106 -3.78 20.21 27.26
N ASP A 107 -2.97 20.90 28.07
CA ASP A 107 -1.82 21.72 27.61
C ASP A 107 -0.47 20.99 27.75
N ILE A 108 0.54 21.47 27.01
CA ILE A 108 1.92 20.97 27.05
C ILE A 108 2.91 22.10 27.34
N PHE A 109 3.89 21.81 28.20
CA PHE A 109 4.93 22.74 28.62
C PHE A 109 6.31 22.09 28.58
N GLY A 110 7.36 22.91 28.62
CA GLY A 110 8.75 22.44 28.74
C GLY A 110 9.61 22.87 27.56
N ASP A 111 10.90 22.54 27.68
CA ASP A 111 11.92 22.97 26.72
C ASP A 111 11.63 22.47 25.30
N GLY A 112 11.04 21.27 25.16
CA GLY A 112 10.67 20.73 23.86
C GLY A 112 9.70 21.61 23.06
N VAL A 113 8.78 22.28 23.76
CA VAL A 113 7.79 23.20 23.17
C VAL A 113 8.44 24.53 22.80
N ASN A 114 9.29 25.05 23.68
CA ASN A 114 10.01 26.31 23.44
C ASN A 114 10.95 26.20 22.25
N VAL A 115 11.64 25.07 22.09
CA VAL A 115 12.51 24.82 20.93
C VAL A 115 11.70 24.80 19.64
N ALA A 116 10.56 24.10 19.59
CA ALA A 116 9.70 24.05 18.38
C ALA A 116 9.27 25.45 17.93
N ALA A 117 8.79 26.28 18.87
CA ALA A 117 8.40 27.65 18.57
C ALA A 117 9.58 28.52 18.11
N ARG A 118 10.80 28.30 18.65
CA ARG A 118 11.98 29.05 18.20
C ARG A 118 12.49 28.61 16.83
N VAL A 119 12.39 27.34 16.50
CA VAL A 119 12.69 26.82 15.16
C VAL A 119 11.69 27.38 14.13
N GLU A 120 10.41 27.48 14.49
CA GLU A 120 9.37 28.10 13.66
C GLU A 120 9.69 29.58 13.35
N ASN A 121 10.12 30.35 14.35
CA ASN A 121 10.44 31.78 14.16
C ASN A 121 11.58 32.04 13.16
N GLU A 122 12.56 31.13 13.09
CA GLU A 122 13.67 31.20 12.13
C GLU A 122 13.28 30.68 10.72
N CYS A 123 12.09 30.09 10.60
CA CYS A 123 11.61 29.49 9.36
C CYS A 123 11.21 30.56 8.33
N GLU A 124 11.57 30.32 7.07
CA GLU A 124 11.12 31.17 5.96
C GLU A 124 9.61 30.99 5.70
N PRO A 125 8.90 32.02 5.19
CA PRO A 125 7.50 31.89 4.83
C PRO A 125 7.25 30.74 3.85
N GLY A 126 6.36 29.81 4.21
CA GLY A 126 6.05 28.62 3.41
C GLY A 126 7.01 27.45 3.68
N GLY A 127 7.98 27.63 4.57
CA GLY A 127 8.96 26.61 4.94
C GLY A 127 8.49 25.69 6.08
N VAL A 128 9.23 24.59 6.22
CA VAL A 128 9.17 23.70 7.38
C VAL A 128 10.60 23.47 7.86
N TYR A 129 10.91 23.89 9.08
CA TYR A 129 12.24 23.77 9.69
C TYR A 129 12.22 22.78 10.85
N LEU A 130 13.32 22.03 10.99
CA LEU A 130 13.50 21.02 12.03
C LEU A 130 14.67 21.39 12.93
N SER A 131 14.51 21.15 14.23
CA SER A 131 15.65 20.99 15.13
C SER A 131 16.52 19.78 14.72
N ASP A 132 17.78 19.74 15.15
CA ASP A 132 18.65 18.60 14.93
C ASP A 132 18.09 17.28 15.50
N ASP A 133 17.42 17.34 16.65
CA ASP A 133 16.79 16.16 17.28
C ASP A 133 15.60 15.63 16.45
N ALA A 134 14.76 16.53 15.92
CA ALA A 134 13.70 16.15 15.00
C ALA A 134 14.27 15.61 13.67
N PHE A 135 15.29 16.27 13.12
CA PHE A 135 15.98 15.83 11.90
C PHE A 135 16.53 14.41 12.04
N ARG A 136 17.24 14.09 13.13
CA ARG A 136 17.76 12.73 13.39
C ARG A 136 16.66 11.69 13.43
N GLN A 137 15.48 12.06 13.91
CA GLN A 137 14.33 11.16 13.97
C GLN A 137 13.66 10.95 12.62
N VAL A 138 13.80 11.87 11.66
CA VAL A 138 13.13 11.80 10.34
C VAL A 138 14.05 11.54 9.15
N ARG A 139 15.37 11.78 9.29
CA ARG A 139 16.35 11.56 8.22
C ARG A 139 16.31 10.10 7.79
N GLY A 140 16.03 9.88 6.50
CA GLY A 140 15.85 8.52 5.98
C GLY A 140 14.60 7.83 6.54
N LYS A 141 13.55 8.58 6.91
CA LYS A 141 12.22 8.04 7.26
C LYS A 141 11.08 8.77 6.56
N THR A 142 11.38 9.86 5.85
CA THR A 142 10.45 10.64 5.02
C THR A 142 11.00 10.79 3.60
N PRO A 143 10.15 11.01 2.58
CA PRO A 143 10.60 11.25 1.20
C PRO A 143 11.19 12.66 0.97
N PHE A 144 11.20 13.51 2.00
CA PHE A 144 11.69 14.88 1.91
C PHE A 144 13.21 14.96 2.04
N PHE A 145 13.78 15.95 1.36
CA PHE A 145 15.19 16.30 1.47
C PHE A 145 15.39 17.31 2.59
N PHE A 146 16.60 17.36 3.14
CA PHE A 146 16.93 18.24 4.26
C PHE A 146 18.15 19.05 3.91
N GLN A 147 17.97 20.37 3.86
CA GLN A 147 19.05 21.32 3.68
C GLN A 147 19.51 21.81 5.05
N ASP A 148 20.80 21.66 5.33
CA ASP A 148 21.38 22.20 6.56
C ASP A 148 21.43 23.73 6.49
N VAL A 149 20.73 24.39 7.42
CA VAL A 149 20.66 25.86 7.56
C VAL A 149 21.78 26.36 8.50
N GLY A 150 22.44 25.43 9.20
CA GLY A 150 23.52 25.69 10.15
C GLY A 150 23.04 25.87 11.59
N GLU A 151 23.98 26.19 12.47
CA GLU A 151 23.69 26.45 13.88
C GLU A 151 23.09 27.84 14.08
N ARG A 152 22.09 27.93 14.97
CA ARG A 152 21.46 29.17 15.40
C ARG A 152 21.45 29.23 16.92
N THR A 153 21.80 30.41 17.45
CA THR A 153 21.66 30.69 18.89
C THR A 153 20.25 31.22 19.11
N LEU A 154 19.38 30.36 19.64
CA LEU A 154 17.98 30.69 19.87
C LEU A 154 17.81 31.41 21.20
N LYS A 155 16.91 32.41 21.24
CA LYS A 155 16.64 33.20 22.45
C LYS A 155 16.21 32.30 23.61
N ASN A 156 16.94 32.41 24.73
CA ASN A 156 16.73 31.64 25.97
C ASN A 156 17.01 30.13 25.87
N ILE A 157 17.87 29.69 24.93
CA ILE A 157 18.38 28.33 24.86
C ILE A 157 19.91 28.39 25.00
N ALA A 158 20.46 27.71 26.00
CA ALA A 158 21.87 27.84 26.38
C ALA A 158 22.86 27.26 25.35
N ARG A 159 22.42 26.33 24.50
CA ARG A 159 23.23 25.69 23.46
C ARG A 159 22.74 26.09 22.06
N PRO A 160 23.64 26.35 21.09
CA PRO A 160 23.25 26.48 19.70
C PRO A 160 22.48 25.25 19.21
N ILE A 161 21.44 25.45 18.41
CA ILE A 161 20.67 24.38 17.78
C ILE A 161 20.92 24.43 16.28
N ARG A 162 21.31 23.31 15.69
CA ARG A 162 21.40 23.16 14.24
C ARG A 162 20.01 22.99 13.65
N ILE A 163 19.71 23.75 12.60
CA ILE A 163 18.41 23.76 11.96
C ILE A 163 18.52 23.15 10.56
N HIS A 164 17.53 22.34 10.20
CA HIS A 164 17.43 21.69 8.89
C HIS A 164 16.12 22.09 8.22
N ALA A 165 16.19 22.62 7.00
CA ALA A 165 15.03 22.97 6.21
C ALA A 165 14.54 21.76 5.40
N VAL A 166 13.24 21.49 5.43
CA VAL A 166 12.62 20.40 4.66
C VAL A 166 12.32 20.87 3.24
N ARG A 167 12.67 20.04 2.24
CA ARG A 167 12.54 20.32 0.80
C ARG A 167 11.87 19.17 0.06
N MET A 168 11.15 19.48 -1.02
CA MET A 168 10.42 18.51 -1.86
C MET A 168 11.28 17.87 -2.96
N ARG A 169 12.43 18.46 -3.32
CA ARG A 169 13.34 17.98 -4.37
C ARG A 169 14.80 18.37 -4.07
N GLU A 170 15.75 17.57 -4.55
CA GLU A 170 17.14 18.00 -4.77
C GLU A 170 17.17 18.98 -5.95
N ASP A 171 17.08 20.28 -5.65
CA ASP A 171 17.50 21.31 -6.58
C ASP A 171 18.91 21.71 -6.17
N GLU A 172 19.90 21.39 -7.00
CA GLU A 172 21.22 22.01 -6.92
C GLU A 172 21.04 23.53 -7.05
N ALA A 173 21.76 24.26 -6.20
CA ALA A 173 21.57 25.67 -5.88
C ALA A 173 21.54 26.63 -7.09
N GLY A 174 20.65 27.63 -7.03
CA GLY A 174 20.73 28.87 -7.81
C GLY A 174 19.44 29.71 -7.76
N PRO A 175 19.48 31.00 -7.39
CA PRO A 175 18.30 31.81 -7.15
C PRO A 175 17.77 32.39 -8.47
N ASP A 176 16.58 31.99 -8.90
CA ASP A 176 15.69 32.93 -9.56
C ASP A 176 14.23 32.50 -9.46
N VAL A 177 13.40 33.49 -9.19
CA VAL A 177 11.97 33.37 -8.96
C VAL A 177 11.27 33.18 -10.30
N SER A 178 10.72 32.00 -10.57
CA SER A 178 9.51 31.84 -11.40
C SER A 178 8.98 30.40 -11.38
N ILE A 179 7.86 30.21 -10.68
CA ILE A 179 7.00 29.02 -10.74
C ILE A 179 6.02 29.24 -11.91
N PRO A 180 5.97 28.38 -12.95
CA PRO A 180 4.82 27.43 -13.05
C PRO A 180 5.09 26.17 -13.92
N ALA A 181 5.16 24.98 -13.30
CA ALA A 181 4.92 23.69 -14.01
C ALA A 181 4.73 22.46 -13.07
N ALA A 182 4.57 22.64 -11.76
CA ALA A 182 4.72 21.53 -10.82
C ALA A 182 3.48 20.61 -10.68
N ALA A 183 2.27 21.10 -10.94
CA ALA A 183 1.04 20.31 -10.75
C ALA A 183 0.75 19.29 -11.88
N ALA A 184 1.16 19.59 -13.12
CA ALA A 184 1.06 18.64 -14.23
C ALA A 184 2.07 17.48 -14.08
N GLY A 185 3.22 17.76 -13.46
CA GLY A 185 4.26 16.79 -13.17
C GLY A 185 3.83 15.75 -12.14
N LEU A 186 3.11 16.11 -11.07
CA LEU A 186 2.73 15.13 -10.04
C LEU A 186 1.73 14.08 -10.55
N ARG A 187 0.82 14.48 -11.44
CA ARG A 187 -0.10 13.57 -12.13
C ARG A 187 0.64 12.62 -13.08
N SER A 188 1.70 13.08 -13.77
CA SER A 188 2.54 12.19 -14.59
C SER A 188 3.47 11.33 -13.74
N ILE A 189 3.97 11.83 -12.62
CA ILE A 189 4.92 11.13 -11.72
C ILE A 189 4.27 9.93 -11.02
N LEU A 190 2.99 10.02 -10.65
CA LEU A 190 2.25 8.92 -10.01
C LEU A 190 1.60 7.94 -11.02
N LEU A 191 1.51 8.33 -12.29
CA LEU A 191 0.85 7.54 -13.33
C LEU A 191 1.82 6.96 -14.37
N ASP A 192 3.09 7.34 -14.37
CA ASP A 192 4.12 6.85 -15.31
C ASP A 192 4.79 5.55 -14.79
N PRO A 193 4.55 4.40 -15.44
CA PRO A 193 5.17 3.13 -15.07
C PRO A 193 6.64 3.01 -15.50
N SER A 194 7.20 4.00 -16.21
CA SER A 194 8.57 3.96 -16.72
C SER A 194 9.63 4.54 -15.76
N ARG A 195 9.22 4.99 -14.55
CA ARG A 195 10.12 5.55 -13.54
C ARG A 195 10.41 4.55 -12.41
N PRO A 196 11.69 4.32 -12.03
CA PRO A 196 12.03 3.33 -11.02
C PRO A 196 11.47 3.69 -9.64
N PRO A 197 10.84 2.76 -8.90
CA PRO A 197 10.39 2.98 -7.54
C PRO A 197 11.54 3.40 -6.60
N LEU A 198 11.30 4.44 -5.80
CA LEU A 198 12.24 4.94 -4.78
C LEU A 198 12.67 3.79 -3.84
N LEU A 199 14.00 3.65 -3.66
CA LEU A 199 14.58 2.67 -2.75
C LEU A 199 14.07 2.94 -1.31
N PRO A 200 13.57 1.93 -0.61
CA PRO A 200 12.95 2.09 0.71
C PRO A 200 14.01 2.21 1.79
N ASN A 201 13.68 2.92 2.88
CA ASN A 201 14.60 3.13 4.01
C ASN A 201 14.80 1.89 4.91
N LYS A 202 14.01 0.83 4.71
CA LYS A 202 14.24 -0.50 5.28
C LYS A 202 15.05 -1.34 4.29
N PRO A 203 15.90 -2.29 4.75
CA PRO A 203 16.44 -3.33 3.89
C PRO A 203 15.31 -3.92 3.03
N SER A 204 15.54 -4.05 1.73
CA SER A 204 14.51 -4.49 0.79
C SER A 204 15.03 -5.56 -0.13
N ILE A 205 14.23 -6.60 -0.34
CA ILE A 205 14.62 -7.77 -1.12
C ILE A 205 13.56 -8.15 -2.15
N ALA A 206 14.01 -8.56 -3.33
CA ALA A 206 13.20 -9.34 -4.27
C ALA A 206 13.81 -10.73 -4.43
N ILE A 207 12.96 -11.77 -4.40
CA ILE A 207 13.38 -13.14 -4.69
C ILE A 207 12.99 -13.45 -6.14
N LEU A 208 13.98 -13.64 -7.00
CA LEU A 208 13.76 -13.96 -8.41
C LEU A 208 13.38 -15.43 -8.60
N PRO A 209 12.74 -15.78 -9.74
CA PRO A 209 12.45 -17.17 -10.08
C PRO A 209 13.72 -18.01 -10.07
N PHE A 210 13.72 -19.10 -9.31
CA PHE A 210 14.86 -20.02 -9.28
C PHE A 210 14.86 -20.89 -10.52
N GLN A 211 16.05 -21.17 -11.04
CA GLN A 211 16.21 -22.09 -12.17
C GLN A 211 15.85 -23.52 -11.75
N ASN A 212 15.01 -24.18 -12.53
CA ASN A 212 14.76 -25.62 -12.38
C ASN A 212 15.94 -26.41 -12.97
N MET A 213 16.71 -27.07 -12.10
CA MET A 213 17.84 -27.93 -12.45
C MET A 213 17.52 -29.42 -12.26
N SER A 214 16.25 -29.79 -12.16
CA SER A 214 15.78 -31.19 -12.08
C SER A 214 15.81 -31.91 -13.44
N GLY A 215 15.87 -31.16 -14.55
CA GLY A 215 15.89 -31.72 -15.92
C GLY A 215 14.51 -32.09 -16.47
N ASP A 216 13.45 -31.83 -15.71
CA ASP A 216 12.05 -32.08 -16.07
C ASP A 216 11.24 -30.77 -15.98
N PRO A 217 10.77 -30.21 -17.11
CA PRO A 217 9.96 -29.00 -17.14
C PRO A 217 8.65 -29.12 -16.37
N GLU A 218 8.09 -30.32 -16.19
CA GLU A 218 6.88 -30.52 -15.39
C GLU A 218 7.11 -30.19 -13.91
N GLN A 219 8.37 -30.04 -13.47
CA GLN A 219 8.71 -29.64 -12.09
C GLN A 219 8.91 -28.14 -11.92
N ASP A 220 8.64 -27.34 -12.95
CA ASP A 220 8.76 -25.87 -12.83
C ASP A 220 7.85 -25.31 -11.73
N TYR A 221 6.66 -25.88 -11.53
CA TYR A 221 5.76 -25.45 -10.45
C TYR A 221 6.39 -25.67 -9.05
N PHE A 222 7.26 -26.66 -8.90
CA PHE A 222 7.93 -26.95 -7.63
C PHE A 222 9.00 -25.90 -7.31
N ALA A 223 9.87 -25.57 -8.27
CA ALA A 223 10.83 -24.49 -8.11
C ALA A 223 10.12 -23.15 -7.84
N ASP A 224 9.04 -22.92 -8.56
CA ASP A 224 8.16 -21.76 -8.43
C ASP A 224 7.47 -21.68 -7.06
N GLY A 225 7.08 -22.83 -6.49
CA GLY A 225 6.51 -22.95 -5.15
C GLY A 225 7.56 -22.68 -4.07
N MET A 226 8.78 -23.20 -4.23
CA MET A 226 9.88 -22.95 -3.30
C MET A 226 10.19 -21.45 -3.16
N VAL A 227 10.17 -20.72 -4.28
CA VAL A 227 10.38 -19.27 -4.27
C VAL A 227 9.23 -18.54 -3.55
N GLU A 228 7.97 -19.00 -3.70
CA GLU A 228 6.83 -18.45 -2.95
C GLU A 228 7.01 -18.64 -1.45
N ASP A 229 7.46 -19.82 -1.03
CA ASP A 229 7.61 -20.13 0.37
C ASP A 229 8.79 -19.39 0.99
N ILE A 230 9.93 -19.27 0.28
CA ILE A 230 11.04 -18.41 0.72
C ILE A 230 10.59 -16.94 0.81
N THR A 231 9.83 -16.45 -0.18
CA THR A 231 9.28 -15.09 -0.17
C THR A 231 8.36 -14.91 1.04
N THR A 232 7.48 -15.87 1.31
CA THR A 232 6.54 -15.85 2.43
C THR A 232 7.29 -15.89 3.77
N ALA A 233 8.26 -16.77 3.94
CA ALA A 233 9.07 -16.83 5.16
C ALA A 233 9.83 -15.52 5.41
N LEU A 234 10.41 -14.92 4.36
CA LEU A 234 11.08 -13.63 4.45
C LEU A 234 10.11 -12.47 4.73
N SER A 235 8.89 -12.52 4.20
CA SER A 235 7.89 -11.44 4.32
C SER A 235 7.46 -11.18 5.77
N ARG A 236 7.61 -12.17 6.66
CA ARG A 236 7.27 -12.04 8.09
C ARG A 236 8.27 -11.21 8.89
N PHE A 237 9.48 -11.00 8.37
CA PHE A 237 10.43 -10.09 9.01
C PHE A 237 9.96 -8.64 8.80
N LYS A 238 9.30 -8.07 9.81
CA LYS A 238 8.70 -6.71 9.76
C LYS A 238 9.72 -5.60 9.47
N SER A 239 10.98 -5.88 9.77
CA SER A 239 12.13 -5.01 9.51
C SER A 239 12.61 -5.05 8.05
N LEU A 240 12.15 -6.02 7.26
CA LEU A 240 12.50 -6.23 5.85
C LEU A 240 11.30 -5.84 4.97
N LEU A 241 11.54 -5.07 3.90
CA LEU A 241 10.56 -4.93 2.82
C LEU A 241 10.77 -6.07 1.83
N VAL A 242 9.75 -6.89 1.60
CA VAL A 242 9.83 -8.03 0.68
C VAL A 242 8.90 -7.78 -0.49
N ILE A 243 9.47 -7.73 -1.70
CA ILE A 243 8.68 -7.62 -2.92
C ILE A 243 7.94 -8.92 -3.16
N ALA A 244 6.64 -8.79 -3.42
CA ALA A 244 5.76 -9.90 -3.72
C ALA A 244 6.26 -10.66 -4.94
N ARG A 245 6.16 -11.99 -4.85
CA ARG A 245 6.60 -12.93 -5.88
C ARG A 245 6.12 -12.56 -7.28
N ASN A 246 4.87 -12.11 -7.43
CA ASN A 246 4.31 -11.85 -8.75
C ASN A 246 5.09 -10.78 -9.54
N SER A 247 5.65 -9.77 -8.85
CA SER A 247 6.51 -8.78 -9.51
C SER A 247 7.86 -9.36 -9.93
N SER A 248 8.48 -10.17 -9.08
CA SER A 248 9.72 -10.88 -9.41
C SER A 248 9.55 -11.88 -10.56
N PHE A 249 8.37 -12.48 -10.69
CA PHE A 249 8.10 -13.49 -11.71
C PHE A 249 7.96 -12.92 -13.12
N ALA A 250 7.83 -11.60 -13.26
CA ALA A 250 7.90 -10.92 -14.55
C ALA A 250 9.26 -11.13 -15.26
N TYR A 251 10.30 -11.52 -14.53
CA TYR A 251 11.64 -11.81 -15.03
C TYR A 251 11.86 -13.29 -15.40
N LYS A 252 10.89 -14.19 -15.14
CA LYS A 252 11.03 -15.62 -15.45
C LYS A 252 11.29 -15.83 -16.94
N GLY A 253 12.33 -16.62 -17.27
CA GLY A 253 12.70 -16.94 -18.65
C GLY A 253 13.27 -15.77 -19.44
N LYS A 254 13.58 -14.63 -18.81
CA LYS A 254 14.20 -13.46 -19.45
C LYS A 254 15.65 -13.32 -19.02
N THR A 255 16.45 -12.67 -19.86
CA THR A 255 17.78 -12.19 -19.48
C THR A 255 17.64 -10.78 -18.90
N PHE A 256 18.28 -10.50 -17.77
CA PHE A 256 18.19 -9.23 -17.07
C PHE A 256 19.51 -8.88 -16.37
N ASP A 257 19.76 -7.58 -16.19
CA ASP A 257 20.81 -7.08 -15.31
C ASP A 257 20.23 -6.90 -13.89
N ILE A 258 20.91 -7.42 -12.88
CA ILE A 258 20.47 -7.31 -11.48
C ILE A 258 20.32 -5.83 -11.06
N LYS A 259 21.13 -4.92 -11.62
CA LYS A 259 20.99 -3.48 -11.35
C LYS A 259 19.69 -2.91 -11.90
N GLN A 260 19.26 -3.41 -13.06
CA GLN A 260 17.97 -3.04 -13.65
C GLN A 260 16.82 -3.58 -12.79
N VAL A 261 16.88 -4.85 -12.37
CA VAL A 261 15.90 -5.45 -11.47
C VAL A 261 15.77 -4.64 -10.17
N GLY A 262 16.90 -4.28 -9.55
CA GLY A 262 16.91 -3.46 -8.34
C GLY A 262 16.22 -2.10 -8.50
N ARG A 263 16.44 -1.43 -9.64
CA ARG A 263 15.78 -0.16 -9.96
C ARG A 263 14.29 -0.33 -10.24
N GLU A 264 13.90 -1.31 -11.06
CA GLU A 264 12.51 -1.53 -11.46
C GLU A 264 11.62 -2.02 -10.32
N LEU A 265 12.15 -2.88 -9.43
CA LEU A 265 11.42 -3.35 -8.24
C LEU A 265 11.63 -2.44 -7.01
N GLY A 266 12.62 -1.55 -7.07
CA GLY A 266 12.95 -0.62 -6.00
C GLY A 266 13.43 -1.37 -4.77
N VAL A 267 14.38 -2.29 -4.96
CA VAL A 267 14.96 -3.11 -3.90
C VAL A 267 16.47 -2.95 -3.83
N ARG A 268 17.00 -3.07 -2.61
CA ARG A 268 18.44 -3.04 -2.34
C ARG A 268 19.09 -4.39 -2.60
N TYR A 269 18.38 -5.48 -2.34
CA TYR A 269 18.90 -6.83 -2.45
C TYR A 269 18.07 -7.66 -3.42
N VAL A 270 18.74 -8.55 -4.13
CA VAL A 270 18.10 -9.54 -5.00
C VAL A 270 18.61 -10.92 -4.62
N LEU A 271 17.69 -11.87 -4.40
CA LEU A 271 17.99 -13.28 -4.18
C LEU A 271 17.70 -14.04 -5.47
N GLU A 272 18.71 -14.67 -6.05
CA GLU A 272 18.56 -15.59 -7.18
C GLU A 272 19.09 -16.97 -6.82
N GLY A 273 18.76 -17.99 -7.62
CA GLY A 273 19.10 -19.35 -7.26
C GLY A 273 18.60 -20.42 -8.20
N SER A 274 18.72 -21.66 -7.74
CA SER A 274 18.29 -22.85 -8.46
C SER A 274 17.74 -23.91 -7.51
N VAL A 275 16.75 -24.66 -7.97
CA VAL A 275 16.20 -25.84 -7.28
C VAL A 275 16.46 -27.08 -8.11
N ARG A 276 16.92 -28.16 -7.49
CA ARG A 276 17.01 -29.49 -8.08
C ARG A 276 16.31 -30.49 -7.18
N ARG A 277 15.40 -31.27 -7.74
CA ARG A 277 14.73 -32.40 -7.10
C ARG A 277 15.13 -33.67 -7.84
N ALA A 278 15.75 -34.61 -7.14
CA ALA A 278 16.14 -35.89 -7.71
C ALA A 278 16.18 -36.97 -6.62
N GLY A 279 15.51 -38.10 -6.87
CA GLY A 279 15.58 -39.28 -5.98
C GLY A 279 15.14 -39.00 -4.54
N GLY A 280 14.09 -38.18 -4.33
CA GLY A 280 13.61 -37.81 -2.99
C GLY A 280 14.46 -36.77 -2.26
N VAL A 281 15.53 -36.27 -2.87
CA VAL A 281 16.39 -35.21 -2.33
C VAL A 281 16.11 -33.89 -3.05
N VAL A 282 16.01 -32.82 -2.26
CA VAL A 282 15.88 -31.44 -2.74
C VAL A 282 17.18 -30.69 -2.43
N ARG A 283 17.72 -30.06 -3.46
CA ARG A 283 18.87 -29.16 -3.39
C ARG A 283 18.44 -27.75 -3.79
N ILE A 284 18.67 -26.80 -2.90
CA ILE A 284 18.45 -25.37 -3.14
C ILE A 284 19.81 -24.67 -3.11
N THR A 285 20.11 -23.88 -4.12
CA THR A 285 21.28 -22.98 -4.13
C THR A 285 20.75 -21.55 -4.25
N GLY A 286 21.24 -20.66 -3.41
CA GLY A 286 20.82 -19.26 -3.38
C GLY A 286 22.02 -18.32 -3.33
N GLN A 287 21.89 -17.16 -3.95
CA GLN A 287 22.86 -16.08 -3.94
C GLN A 287 22.17 -14.74 -3.69
N LEU A 288 22.69 -14.00 -2.72
CA LEU A 288 22.21 -12.68 -2.36
C LEU A 288 23.13 -11.63 -2.97
N ILE A 289 22.56 -10.74 -3.75
CA ILE A 289 23.27 -9.72 -4.52
C ILE A 289 22.78 -8.35 -4.08
N GLU A 290 23.69 -7.40 -3.85
CA GLU A 290 23.33 -5.99 -3.69
C GLU A 290 23.07 -5.38 -5.07
N ALA A 291 21.86 -4.87 -5.28
CA ALA A 291 21.40 -4.47 -6.59
C ALA A 291 22.03 -3.16 -7.09
N GLU A 292 22.56 -2.31 -6.22
CA GLU A 292 23.21 -1.05 -6.61
C GLU A 292 24.59 -1.31 -7.22
N THR A 293 25.45 -2.03 -6.50
CA THR A 293 26.82 -2.32 -6.93
C THR A 293 26.92 -3.55 -7.83
N GLY A 294 26.00 -4.52 -7.68
CA GLY A 294 26.10 -5.87 -8.25
C GLY A 294 26.98 -6.81 -7.41
N ALA A 295 27.35 -6.43 -6.18
CA ALA A 295 28.21 -7.24 -5.33
C ALA A 295 27.47 -8.48 -4.80
N HIS A 296 28.08 -9.66 -4.93
CA HIS A 296 27.61 -10.89 -4.29
C HIS A 296 27.97 -10.84 -2.80
N LEU A 297 26.95 -10.76 -1.95
CA LEU A 297 27.13 -10.63 -0.49
C LEU A 297 27.12 -11.99 0.21
N TRP A 298 26.39 -12.95 -0.34
CA TRP A 298 26.24 -14.27 0.24
C TRP A 298 25.88 -15.29 -0.85
N ALA A 299 26.39 -16.51 -0.70
CA ALA A 299 25.99 -17.65 -1.51
C ALA A 299 26.03 -18.89 -0.63
N ASN A 300 24.98 -19.71 -0.69
CA ASN A 300 24.95 -20.95 0.08
C ASN A 300 24.13 -22.04 -0.63
N ARG A 301 24.31 -23.26 -0.15
CA ARG A 301 23.67 -24.46 -0.67
C ARG A 301 23.02 -25.23 0.49
N PHE A 302 21.80 -25.67 0.25
CA PHE A 302 20.98 -26.42 1.19
C PHE A 302 20.56 -27.74 0.54
N ASP A 303 20.75 -28.83 1.26
CA ASP A 303 20.40 -30.19 0.85
C ASP A 303 19.49 -30.80 1.91
N GLY A 304 18.38 -31.41 1.48
CA GLY A 304 17.44 -32.05 2.40
C GLY A 304 16.59 -33.12 1.71
N ALA A 305 15.94 -33.97 2.50
CA ALA A 305 14.91 -34.87 2.01
C ALA A 305 13.65 -34.07 1.63
N LEU A 306 12.92 -34.54 0.62
CA LEU A 306 11.66 -33.92 0.17
C LEU A 306 10.61 -33.86 1.30
N GLU A 307 10.62 -34.85 2.18
CA GLU A 307 9.75 -34.91 3.37
C GLU A 307 10.01 -33.74 4.34
N ASN A 308 11.25 -33.23 4.37
CA ASN A 308 11.68 -32.12 5.23
C ASN A 308 11.84 -30.81 4.44
N VAL A 309 11.14 -30.67 3.30
CA VAL A 309 11.26 -29.50 2.42
C VAL A 309 10.94 -28.19 3.14
N PHE A 310 10.05 -28.22 4.13
CA PHE A 310 9.67 -27.05 4.92
C PHE A 310 10.76 -26.58 5.89
N ASP A 311 11.51 -27.51 6.48
CA ASP A 311 12.69 -27.15 7.29
C ASP A 311 13.80 -26.57 6.41
N LEU A 312 13.90 -27.09 5.17
CA LEU A 312 14.88 -26.65 4.19
C LEU A 312 14.62 -25.19 3.79
N GLN A 313 13.39 -24.82 3.43
CA GLN A 313 13.03 -23.44 3.05
C GLN A 313 13.18 -22.46 4.22
N ASP A 314 12.80 -22.84 5.45
CA ASP A 314 12.95 -22.00 6.64
C ASP A 314 14.44 -21.73 6.91
N SER A 315 15.29 -22.73 6.69
CA SER A 315 16.74 -22.60 6.79
C SER A 315 17.29 -21.62 5.74
N VAL A 316 16.79 -21.67 4.50
CA VAL A 316 17.16 -20.68 3.47
C VAL A 316 16.77 -19.27 3.90
N ALA A 317 15.50 -19.06 4.29
CA ALA A 317 14.99 -17.75 4.66
C ALA A 317 15.75 -17.16 5.86
N ARG A 318 16.00 -17.95 6.93
CA ARG A 318 16.78 -17.51 8.09
C ARG A 318 18.23 -17.18 7.71
N SER A 319 18.85 -17.98 6.85
CA SER A 319 20.23 -17.75 6.40
C SER A 319 20.33 -16.46 5.57
N VAL A 320 19.39 -16.22 4.65
CA VAL A 320 19.31 -14.98 3.86
C VAL A 320 19.05 -13.77 4.75
N ALA A 321 18.08 -13.85 5.67
CA ALA A 321 17.78 -12.76 6.60
C ALA A 321 18.99 -12.40 7.48
N SER A 322 19.74 -13.41 7.95
CA SER A 322 20.96 -13.21 8.73
C SER A 322 22.08 -12.55 7.91
N ALA A 323 22.16 -12.82 6.61
CA ALA A 323 23.11 -12.18 5.70
C ALA A 323 22.77 -10.71 5.43
N ILE A 324 21.49 -10.36 5.32
CA ILE A 324 21.03 -8.98 5.11
C ILE A 324 21.15 -8.15 6.39
N PHE A 325 20.80 -8.73 7.53
CA PHE A 325 20.74 -8.02 8.79
C PHE A 325 21.09 -8.95 9.97
N PRO A 326 22.38 -9.07 10.34
CA PRO A 326 22.82 -10.00 11.38
C PRO A 326 22.17 -9.80 12.76
N GLN A 327 21.58 -8.63 13.03
CA GLN A 327 20.92 -8.30 14.29
C GLN A 327 19.46 -8.83 14.39
N LEU A 328 18.88 -9.36 13.29
CA LEU A 328 17.49 -9.87 13.21
C LEU A 328 17.23 -11.17 14.01
N ILE A 329 18.29 -11.77 14.59
CA ILE A 329 18.24 -13.12 15.18
C ILE A 329 17.44 -13.18 16.51
N SER A 330 17.16 -12.05 17.17
CA SER A 330 16.71 -12.08 18.58
C SER A 330 15.21 -11.95 18.86
N ALA A 331 14.37 -11.51 17.91
CA ALA A 331 12.92 -11.34 18.15
C ALA A 331 12.00 -11.79 17.00
N ASP A 332 12.31 -11.44 15.75
CA ASP A 332 11.45 -11.78 14.58
C ASP A 332 11.62 -13.25 14.12
N ALA A 333 12.81 -13.85 14.34
CA ALA A 333 13.16 -15.17 13.80
C ALA A 333 12.39 -16.35 14.43
N ASN A 334 11.93 -16.21 15.67
CA ASN A 334 11.15 -17.25 16.37
C ASN A 334 9.67 -17.24 15.98
N GLN A 335 9.14 -16.12 15.46
CA GLN A 335 7.74 -15.98 15.06
C GLN A 335 7.52 -16.35 13.57
N ALA A 336 8.58 -16.40 12.77
CA ALA A 336 8.52 -16.72 11.34
C ALA A 336 8.31 -18.23 11.04
N ALA A 337 8.60 -19.11 12.00
CA ALA A 337 8.47 -20.57 11.84
C ALA A 337 6.99 -20.97 11.74
N ARG A 338 6.59 -21.54 10.60
CA ARG A 338 5.22 -22.03 10.40
C ARG A 338 5.08 -23.42 11.02
N LYS A 339 3.86 -23.81 11.42
CA LYS A 339 3.47 -25.22 11.38
C LYS A 339 3.31 -25.60 9.91
N SER A 340 4.22 -26.45 9.44
CA SER A 340 4.19 -27.00 8.09
C SER A 340 3.04 -27.99 7.92
N PRO A 341 2.54 -28.21 6.69
CA PRO A 341 1.64 -29.33 6.39
C PRO A 341 2.21 -30.65 6.91
N ASP A 342 1.34 -31.53 7.41
CA ASP A 342 1.75 -32.83 7.95
C ASP A 342 2.22 -33.79 6.84
N THR A 343 1.84 -33.51 5.58
CA THR A 343 2.15 -34.37 4.43
C THR A 343 2.54 -33.58 3.18
N TRP A 344 3.51 -34.11 2.44
CA TRP A 344 3.95 -33.58 1.15
C TRP A 344 2.85 -33.65 0.07
N ASP A 345 2.06 -34.73 0.05
CA ASP A 345 1.12 -34.99 -1.05
C ASP A 345 0.01 -33.93 -1.15
N GLY A 346 -0.56 -33.50 -0.01
CA GLY A 346 -1.54 -32.41 0.00
C GLY A 346 -0.92 -31.06 -0.43
N TYR A 347 0.33 -30.83 -0.06
CA TYR A 347 1.06 -29.62 -0.42
C TYR A 347 1.43 -29.57 -1.92
N ASP A 348 1.78 -30.70 -2.55
CA ASP A 348 2.05 -30.76 -3.99
C ASP A 348 0.84 -30.29 -4.81
N HIS A 349 -0.35 -30.80 -4.49
CA HIS A 349 -1.61 -30.39 -5.11
C HIS A 349 -1.90 -28.90 -4.87
N TYR A 350 -1.63 -28.39 -3.67
CA TYR A 350 -1.76 -26.95 -3.42
C TYR A 350 -0.84 -26.09 -4.29
N LEU A 351 0.43 -26.48 -4.46
CA LEU A 351 1.35 -25.75 -5.34
C LEU A 351 0.89 -25.77 -6.81
N ARG A 352 0.38 -26.92 -7.29
CA ARG A 352 -0.23 -27.03 -8.63
C ARG A 352 -1.42 -26.08 -8.77
N GLY A 353 -2.30 -26.05 -7.77
CA GLY A 353 -3.44 -25.12 -7.72
C GLY A 353 -2.99 -23.65 -7.82
N LEU A 354 -1.99 -23.24 -7.03
CA LEU A 354 -1.44 -21.88 -7.11
C LEU A 354 -0.84 -21.57 -8.50
N ALA A 355 -0.16 -22.53 -9.14
CA ALA A 355 0.37 -22.36 -10.49
C ALA A 355 -0.75 -22.17 -11.53
N LEU A 356 -1.86 -22.90 -11.39
CA LEU A 356 -3.02 -22.82 -12.28
C LEU A 356 -3.78 -21.49 -12.14
N VAL A 357 -3.98 -20.98 -10.92
CA VAL A 357 -4.59 -19.64 -10.70
C VAL A 357 -3.80 -18.55 -11.43
N ARG A 358 -2.47 -18.67 -11.48
CA ARG A 358 -1.59 -17.69 -12.13
C ARG A 358 -1.70 -17.67 -13.64
N GLN A 359 -2.24 -18.71 -14.27
CA GLN A 359 -2.52 -18.70 -15.71
C GLN A 359 -3.60 -17.68 -16.06
N ARG A 360 -4.43 -17.28 -15.09
CA ARG A 360 -5.51 -16.30 -15.27
C ARG A 360 -6.46 -16.65 -16.41
N THR A 361 -6.75 -17.94 -16.56
CA THR A 361 -7.83 -18.42 -17.43
C THR A 361 -8.96 -18.97 -16.58
N LEU A 362 -10.19 -18.92 -17.10
CA LEU A 362 -11.34 -19.51 -16.45
C LEU A 362 -11.13 -21.01 -16.20
N GLU A 363 -10.56 -21.71 -17.18
CA GLU A 363 -10.23 -23.13 -17.08
C GLU A 363 -9.12 -23.39 -16.06
N GLY A 364 -8.06 -22.58 -16.03
CA GLY A 364 -7.01 -22.67 -15.01
C GLY A 364 -7.57 -22.47 -13.61
N ASN A 365 -8.49 -21.51 -13.41
CA ASN A 365 -9.16 -21.31 -12.12
C ASN A 365 -10.03 -22.52 -11.72
N ARG A 366 -10.73 -23.15 -12.67
CA ARG A 366 -11.50 -24.38 -12.45
C ARG A 366 -10.60 -25.56 -12.04
N GLN A 367 -9.50 -25.75 -12.76
CA GLN A 367 -8.51 -26.78 -12.45
C GLN A 367 -7.85 -26.53 -11.09
N ALA A 368 -7.51 -25.27 -10.79
CA ALA A 368 -6.94 -24.90 -9.49
C ALA A 368 -7.86 -25.24 -8.32
N GLN A 369 -9.18 -24.99 -8.47
CA GLN A 369 -10.14 -25.37 -7.45
C GLN A 369 -10.15 -26.89 -7.20
N ALA A 370 -10.07 -27.71 -8.25
CA ALA A 370 -9.99 -29.16 -8.12
C ALA A 370 -8.69 -29.63 -7.42
N GLU A 371 -7.56 -28.98 -7.72
CA GLU A 371 -6.29 -29.23 -7.02
C GLU A 371 -6.36 -28.89 -5.53
N PHE A 372 -6.95 -27.74 -5.16
CA PHE A 372 -7.17 -27.40 -3.75
C PHE A 372 -8.13 -28.37 -3.05
N GLU A 373 -9.16 -28.85 -3.75
CA GLU A 373 -10.06 -29.88 -3.24
C GLU A 373 -9.36 -31.22 -3.02
N LYS A 374 -8.43 -31.59 -3.90
CA LYS A 374 -7.57 -32.75 -3.70
C LYS A 374 -6.65 -32.57 -2.50
N ALA A 375 -6.02 -31.40 -2.35
CA ALA A 375 -5.20 -31.06 -1.18
C ALA A 375 -5.98 -31.22 0.13
N MET A 376 -7.20 -30.69 0.22
CA MET A 376 -8.08 -30.83 1.39
C MET A 376 -8.46 -32.29 1.70
N SER A 377 -8.59 -33.14 0.66
CA SER A 377 -8.90 -34.56 0.84
C SER A 377 -7.73 -35.38 1.37
N LEU A 378 -6.50 -34.94 1.09
CA LEU A 378 -5.26 -35.58 1.52
C LEU A 378 -4.82 -35.10 2.91
N ASP A 379 -5.05 -33.82 3.20
CA ASP A 379 -4.79 -33.20 4.49
C ASP A 379 -5.96 -32.27 4.87
N SER A 380 -6.83 -32.76 5.76
CA SER A 380 -8.02 -32.03 6.22
C SER A 380 -7.70 -30.89 7.20
N THR A 381 -6.44 -30.78 7.64
CA THR A 381 -5.96 -29.73 8.53
C THR A 381 -5.26 -28.60 7.77
N PHE A 382 -5.05 -28.76 6.46
CA PHE A 382 -4.32 -27.80 5.64
C PHE A 382 -5.17 -26.55 5.28
N ALA A 383 -5.29 -25.65 6.25
CA ALA A 383 -6.11 -24.44 6.18
C ALA A 383 -5.93 -23.57 4.90
N PRO A 384 -4.71 -23.37 4.36
CA PRO A 384 -4.51 -22.61 3.12
C PRO A 384 -5.29 -23.14 1.91
N ALA A 385 -5.48 -24.46 1.79
CA ALA A 385 -6.22 -25.04 0.67
C ALA A 385 -7.71 -24.63 0.71
N TYR A 386 -8.31 -24.58 1.90
CA TYR A 386 -9.71 -24.16 2.08
C TYR A 386 -9.96 -22.72 1.63
N VAL A 387 -9.11 -21.77 2.06
CA VAL A 387 -9.27 -20.36 1.67
C VAL A 387 -8.98 -20.14 0.20
N GLN A 388 -8.01 -20.82 -0.39
CA GLN A 388 -7.72 -20.68 -1.83
C GLN A 388 -8.85 -21.27 -2.69
N ALA A 389 -9.42 -22.41 -2.30
CA ALA A 389 -10.57 -22.97 -2.99
C ALA A 389 -11.79 -22.04 -2.92
N ALA A 390 -12.00 -21.34 -1.80
CA ALA A 390 -13.02 -20.31 -1.68
C ALA A 390 -12.68 -19.06 -2.53
N PHE A 391 -11.40 -18.68 -2.58
CA PHE A 391 -10.93 -17.55 -3.39
C PHE A 391 -11.02 -17.80 -4.90
N CYS A 392 -11.00 -19.06 -5.37
CA CYS A 392 -11.33 -19.40 -6.76
C CYS A 392 -12.74 -18.94 -7.16
N VAL A 393 -13.71 -18.92 -6.23
CA VAL A 393 -15.06 -18.40 -6.50
C VAL A 393 -15.01 -16.88 -6.72
N HIS A 394 -14.23 -16.17 -5.90
CA HIS A 394 -13.96 -14.74 -6.09
C HIS A 394 -13.28 -14.46 -7.43
N ASN A 395 -12.16 -15.14 -7.72
CA ASN A 395 -11.41 -14.98 -8.96
C ASN A 395 -12.29 -15.26 -10.19
N ARG A 396 -13.18 -16.25 -10.09
CA ARG A 396 -14.13 -16.57 -11.15
C ARG A 396 -15.11 -15.42 -11.41
N PHE A 397 -15.69 -14.88 -10.35
CA PHE A 397 -16.64 -13.77 -10.43
C PHE A 397 -15.97 -12.48 -10.93
N TRP A 398 -14.89 -12.05 -10.29
CA TRP A 398 -14.24 -10.79 -10.60
C TRP A 398 -13.36 -10.87 -11.85
N GLY A 399 -12.73 -12.01 -12.11
CA GLY A 399 -11.88 -12.20 -13.29
C GLY A 399 -12.67 -12.40 -14.58
N TYR A 400 -13.84 -13.05 -14.53
CA TYR A 400 -14.55 -13.52 -15.72
C TYR A 400 -16.06 -13.24 -15.72
N LEU A 401 -16.58 -12.49 -14.74
CA LEU A 401 -18.01 -12.18 -14.58
C LEU A 401 -18.93 -13.40 -14.59
N VAL A 402 -18.42 -14.54 -14.11
CA VAL A 402 -19.26 -15.72 -13.92
C VAL A 402 -19.90 -15.63 -12.53
N PRO A 403 -21.24 -15.48 -12.44
CA PRO A 403 -21.92 -15.36 -11.17
C PRO A 403 -21.70 -16.61 -10.31
N PHE A 404 -21.57 -16.43 -9.00
CA PHE A 404 -21.68 -17.53 -8.07
C PHE A 404 -23.12 -17.69 -7.61
N THR A 405 -23.54 -18.94 -7.43
CA THR A 405 -24.82 -19.31 -6.84
C THR A 405 -24.81 -19.07 -5.33
N GLU A 406 -26.00 -19.04 -4.72
CA GLU A 406 -26.15 -18.98 -3.26
C GLU A 406 -25.41 -20.13 -2.55
N ALA A 407 -25.44 -21.32 -3.14
CA ALA A 407 -24.77 -22.50 -2.63
C ALA A 407 -23.24 -22.34 -2.66
N GLU A 408 -22.68 -21.86 -3.77
CA GLU A 408 -21.24 -21.58 -3.89
C GLU A 408 -20.80 -20.48 -2.91
N ARG A 409 -21.62 -19.44 -2.71
CA ARG A 409 -21.33 -18.41 -1.69
C ARG A 409 -21.26 -19.01 -0.29
N THR A 410 -22.28 -19.79 0.06
CA THR A 410 -22.39 -20.44 1.38
C THR A 410 -21.19 -21.36 1.64
N GLU A 411 -20.81 -22.14 0.63
CA GLU A 411 -19.67 -23.05 0.73
C GLU A 411 -18.33 -22.30 0.85
N ALA A 412 -18.13 -21.22 0.09
CA ALA A 412 -16.94 -20.37 0.22
C ALA A 412 -16.80 -19.78 1.63
N ILE A 413 -17.91 -19.31 2.22
CA ILE A 413 -17.96 -18.79 3.59
C ILE A 413 -17.63 -19.90 4.59
N ARG A 414 -18.24 -21.09 4.44
CA ARG A 414 -17.98 -22.25 5.30
C ARG A 414 -16.50 -22.63 5.29
N ARG A 415 -15.88 -22.69 4.12
CA ARG A 415 -14.44 -22.97 3.95
C ARG A 415 -13.57 -21.93 4.64
N ALA A 416 -13.86 -20.64 4.50
CA ALA A 416 -13.12 -19.58 5.17
C ALA A 416 -13.23 -19.65 6.70
N VAL A 417 -14.44 -19.86 7.23
CA VAL A 417 -14.65 -20.02 8.68
C VAL A 417 -13.90 -21.23 9.23
N TYR A 418 -13.96 -22.36 8.53
CA TYR A 418 -13.25 -23.57 8.94
C TYR A 418 -11.72 -23.39 8.91
N ALA A 419 -11.19 -22.73 7.87
CA ALA A 419 -9.76 -22.43 7.78
C ALA A 419 -9.28 -21.53 8.94
N LEU A 420 -10.08 -20.53 9.33
CA LEU A 420 -9.80 -19.68 10.49
C LEU A 420 -9.80 -20.45 11.82
N GLN A 421 -10.64 -21.49 11.94
CA GLN A 421 -10.63 -22.38 13.12
C GLN A 421 -9.37 -23.25 13.17
N LEU A 422 -8.93 -23.78 12.02
CA LEU A 422 -7.73 -24.60 11.92
C LEU A 422 -6.45 -23.78 12.16
N ALA A 423 -6.40 -22.55 11.65
CA ALA A 423 -5.20 -21.72 11.64
C ALA A 423 -5.51 -20.24 11.91
N PRO A 424 -5.89 -19.87 13.16
CA PRO A 424 -6.32 -18.52 13.50
C PRO A 424 -5.21 -17.47 13.37
N ASP A 425 -3.95 -17.86 13.57
CA ASP A 425 -2.79 -16.95 13.51
C ASP A 425 -2.03 -17.08 12.18
N HIS A 426 -2.70 -17.52 11.12
CA HIS A 426 -2.08 -17.73 9.83
C HIS A 426 -2.35 -16.56 8.88
N ASP A 427 -1.31 -15.76 8.67
CA ASP A 427 -1.29 -14.53 7.88
C ASP A 427 -2.13 -14.57 6.58
N SER A 428 -1.88 -15.51 5.66
CA SER A 428 -2.64 -15.57 4.39
C SER A 428 -4.06 -16.13 4.54
N VAL A 429 -4.33 -16.95 5.57
CA VAL A 429 -5.68 -17.47 5.86
C VAL A 429 -6.53 -16.33 6.37
N LEU A 430 -6.01 -15.51 7.28
CA LEU A 430 -6.64 -14.26 7.74
C LEU A 430 -6.89 -13.31 6.56
N GLY A 431 -5.87 -13.05 5.75
CA GLY A 431 -5.95 -12.08 4.64
C GLY A 431 -6.97 -12.45 3.56
N ILE A 432 -7.01 -13.72 3.13
CA ILE A 432 -7.99 -14.18 2.14
C ILE A 432 -9.40 -14.28 2.77
N SER A 433 -9.49 -14.76 4.01
CA SER A 433 -10.77 -14.83 4.73
C SER A 433 -11.36 -13.44 4.97
N ALA A 434 -10.54 -12.40 5.14
CA ALA A 434 -11.01 -11.02 5.23
C ALA A 434 -11.89 -10.65 4.03
N TYR A 435 -11.48 -11.01 2.82
CA TYR A 435 -12.29 -10.80 1.62
C TYR A 435 -13.59 -11.60 1.67
N ILE A 436 -13.52 -12.91 1.96
CA ILE A 436 -14.69 -13.80 1.92
C ILE A 436 -15.72 -13.38 2.97
N ILE A 437 -15.28 -13.11 4.20
CA ILE A 437 -16.16 -12.69 5.31
C ILE A 437 -16.67 -11.27 5.08
N GLY A 438 -15.78 -10.32 4.73
CA GLY A 438 -16.12 -8.92 4.53
C GLY A 438 -17.02 -8.66 3.33
N ASN A 439 -16.78 -9.36 2.20
CA ASN A 439 -17.48 -9.14 0.95
C ASN A 439 -18.50 -10.23 0.58
N MET A 440 -18.28 -11.51 0.87
CA MET A 440 -19.25 -12.57 0.53
C MET A 440 -20.22 -12.84 1.68
N ASN A 441 -19.77 -12.86 2.94
CA ASN A 441 -20.65 -13.03 4.11
C ASN A 441 -21.30 -11.74 4.61
N ARG A 442 -20.91 -10.60 4.03
CA ARG A 442 -21.46 -9.27 4.36
C ARG A 442 -21.10 -8.75 5.76
N GLU A 443 -20.02 -9.24 6.36
CA GLU A 443 -19.54 -8.77 7.66
C GLU A 443 -18.33 -7.86 7.47
N LEU A 444 -18.55 -6.64 6.95
CA LEU A 444 -17.49 -5.74 6.48
C LEU A 444 -16.46 -5.41 7.57
N GLU A 445 -16.93 -5.05 8.76
CA GLU A 445 -16.13 -4.71 9.93
C GLU A 445 -15.27 -5.89 10.38
N ARG A 446 -15.84 -7.10 10.36
CA ARG A 446 -15.11 -8.32 10.67
C ARG A 446 -14.06 -8.64 9.61
N GLY A 447 -14.38 -8.42 8.34
CA GLY A 447 -13.43 -8.54 7.23
C GLY A 447 -12.25 -7.58 7.40
N LEU A 448 -12.50 -6.30 7.70
CA LEU A 448 -11.46 -5.31 7.98
C LEU A 448 -10.58 -5.72 9.17
N ALA A 449 -11.17 -6.19 10.27
CA ALA A 449 -10.42 -6.67 11.43
C ALA A 449 -9.52 -7.87 11.10
N LEU A 450 -10.00 -8.82 10.27
CA LEU A 450 -9.19 -9.95 9.80
C LEU A 450 -8.03 -9.49 8.90
N ALA A 451 -8.26 -8.48 8.05
CA ALA A 451 -7.21 -7.89 7.22
C ALA A 451 -6.15 -7.20 8.09
N ASP A 452 -6.56 -6.47 9.12
CA ASP A 452 -5.64 -5.84 10.09
C ASP A 452 -4.80 -6.89 10.83
N GLN A 453 -5.43 -7.95 11.34
CA GLN A 453 -4.71 -9.06 11.99
C GLN A 453 -3.71 -9.73 11.04
N SER A 454 -4.08 -9.94 9.77
CA SER A 454 -3.17 -10.48 8.74
C SER A 454 -1.94 -9.58 8.57
N LEU A 455 -2.13 -8.27 8.50
CA LEU A 455 -1.07 -7.29 8.28
C LEU A 455 -0.22 -7.03 9.53
N ASP A 456 -0.80 -7.19 10.73
CA ASP A 456 -0.07 -7.17 11.99
C ASP A 456 0.90 -8.36 12.10
N LEU A 457 0.52 -9.52 11.57
CA LEU A 457 1.40 -10.69 11.48
C LEU A 457 2.42 -10.53 10.35
N ASN A 458 1.99 -10.06 9.19
CA ASN A 458 2.81 -9.98 7.99
C ASN A 458 2.52 -8.70 7.18
N PRO A 459 3.27 -7.61 7.42
CA PRO A 459 3.05 -6.33 6.75
C PRO A 459 3.49 -6.34 5.28
N ASN A 460 4.12 -7.40 4.81
CA ASN A 460 4.59 -7.56 3.43
C ASN A 460 3.60 -8.36 2.55
N LEU A 461 2.42 -8.73 3.06
CA LEU A 461 1.38 -9.39 2.24
C LEU A 461 0.64 -8.38 1.37
N ALA A 462 1.12 -8.19 0.14
CA ALA A 462 0.49 -7.31 -0.85
C ALA A 462 -1.01 -7.60 -1.07
N GLN A 463 -1.41 -8.87 -1.06
CA GLN A 463 -2.80 -9.28 -1.22
C GLN A 463 -3.68 -8.80 -0.05
N ALA A 464 -3.20 -8.90 1.18
CA ALA A 464 -3.94 -8.44 2.36
C ALA A 464 -4.13 -6.91 2.35
N TRP A 465 -3.10 -6.16 1.93
CA TRP A 465 -3.21 -4.72 1.69
C TRP A 465 -4.23 -4.37 0.60
N ALA A 466 -4.22 -5.10 -0.52
CA ALA A 466 -5.19 -4.89 -1.60
C ALA A 466 -6.63 -5.17 -1.13
N ILE A 467 -6.84 -6.25 -0.38
CA ILE A 467 -8.14 -6.61 0.22
C ILE A 467 -8.58 -5.54 1.22
N LYS A 468 -7.70 -5.09 2.13
CA LYS A 468 -8.00 -4.00 3.07
C LYS A 468 -8.39 -2.73 2.33
N GLY A 469 -7.66 -2.38 1.27
CA GLY A 469 -7.95 -1.23 0.43
C GLY A 469 -9.34 -1.30 -0.19
N TYR A 470 -9.67 -2.45 -0.78
CA TYR A 470 -10.99 -2.71 -1.35
C TYR A 470 -12.12 -2.65 -0.30
N LEU A 471 -11.97 -3.34 0.84
CA LEU A 471 -12.99 -3.33 1.91
C LEU A 471 -13.16 -1.93 2.52
N SER A 472 -12.07 -1.17 2.68
CA SER A 472 -12.14 0.21 3.19
C SER A 472 -12.86 1.13 2.21
N ALA A 473 -12.65 0.94 0.90
CA ALA A 473 -13.39 1.66 -0.13
C ALA A 473 -14.90 1.34 -0.08
N LEU A 474 -15.26 0.08 0.18
CA LEU A 474 -16.66 -0.30 0.40
C LEU A 474 -17.24 0.37 1.66
N ALA A 475 -16.47 0.43 2.75
CA ALA A 475 -16.85 1.10 3.99
C ALA A 475 -16.99 2.63 3.84
N GLY A 476 -16.46 3.19 2.74
CA GLY A 476 -16.38 4.63 2.50
C GLY A 476 -15.24 5.32 3.24
N ASP A 477 -14.28 4.57 3.79
CA ASP A 477 -13.04 5.13 4.35
C ASP A 477 -11.97 5.20 3.26
N LEU A 478 -11.97 6.33 2.57
CA LEU A 478 -11.26 6.49 1.30
C LEU A 478 -9.79 6.83 1.52
N VAL A 479 -9.47 7.38 2.70
CA VAL A 479 -8.10 7.64 3.13
C VAL A 479 -7.40 6.31 3.44
N VAL A 480 -8.04 5.45 4.24
CA VAL A 480 -7.51 4.11 4.55
C VAL A 480 -7.45 3.26 3.28
N ALA A 481 -8.47 3.35 2.42
CA ALA A 481 -8.47 2.65 1.14
C ALA A 481 -7.24 3.02 0.30
N ARG A 482 -7.02 4.31 0.05
CA ARG A 482 -5.88 4.78 -0.75
C ARG A 482 -4.55 4.36 -0.14
N HIS A 483 -4.37 4.55 1.16
CA HIS A 483 -3.13 4.14 1.82
C HIS A 483 -2.85 2.64 1.65
N ALA A 484 -3.86 1.80 1.89
CA ALA A 484 -3.72 0.36 1.75
C ALA A 484 -3.42 -0.07 0.30
N LEU A 485 -4.05 0.58 -0.68
CA LEU A 485 -3.78 0.33 -2.10
C LEU A 485 -2.38 0.79 -2.54
N ASP A 486 -1.87 1.89 -1.97
CA ASP A 486 -0.49 2.35 -2.17
C ASP A 486 0.52 1.33 -1.62
N GLN A 487 0.26 0.79 -0.42
CA GLN A 487 1.11 -0.28 0.14
C GLN A 487 1.09 -1.54 -0.73
N ALA A 488 -0.09 -1.96 -1.20
CA ALA A 488 -0.22 -3.11 -2.09
C ALA A 488 0.57 -2.91 -3.39
N THR A 489 0.51 -1.70 -3.98
CA THR A 489 1.27 -1.33 -5.18
C THR A 489 2.77 -1.32 -4.92
N ARG A 490 3.20 -0.81 -3.76
CA ARG A 490 4.62 -0.75 -3.40
C ARG A 490 5.24 -2.14 -3.25
N LEU A 491 4.50 -3.05 -2.62
CA LEU A 491 4.92 -4.43 -2.41
C LEU A 491 4.86 -5.25 -3.71
N ASN A 492 4.07 -4.82 -4.70
CA ASN A 492 3.86 -5.56 -5.93
C ASN A 492 3.86 -4.65 -7.17
N PRO A 493 4.99 -3.98 -7.49
CA PRO A 493 5.06 -2.89 -8.46
C PRO A 493 4.89 -3.32 -9.93
N VAL A 494 5.15 -4.58 -10.28
CA VAL A 494 5.20 -5.08 -11.67
C VAL A 494 4.07 -6.06 -11.98
N ASP A 495 3.42 -6.64 -10.97
CA ASP A 495 2.40 -7.67 -11.19
C ASP A 495 1.10 -7.11 -11.74
N SER A 496 0.76 -7.59 -12.92
CA SER A 496 -0.48 -7.25 -13.60
C SER A 496 -1.75 -7.78 -12.88
N GLY A 497 -1.71 -8.91 -12.13
CA GLY A 497 -2.89 -9.54 -11.52
C GLY A 497 -3.46 -8.84 -10.28
N ASN A 498 -2.64 -8.60 -9.24
CA ASN A 498 -3.06 -7.79 -8.08
C ASN A 498 -3.31 -6.33 -8.47
N VAL A 499 -2.65 -5.84 -9.53
CA VAL A 499 -2.94 -4.52 -10.10
C VAL A 499 -4.40 -4.40 -10.55
N ILE A 500 -5.08 -5.45 -11.03
CA ILE A 500 -6.53 -5.38 -11.31
C ILE A 500 -7.32 -5.11 -10.03
N GLY A 501 -7.09 -5.90 -8.97
CA GLY A 501 -7.80 -5.75 -7.70
C GLY A 501 -7.55 -4.37 -7.07
N VAL A 502 -6.30 -3.90 -7.14
CA VAL A 502 -5.89 -2.58 -6.65
C VAL A 502 -6.52 -1.46 -7.49
N LEU A 503 -6.47 -1.55 -8.82
CA LEU A 503 -7.08 -0.56 -9.72
C LEU A 503 -8.61 -0.54 -9.61
N ARG A 504 -9.25 -1.69 -9.40
CA ARG A 504 -10.69 -1.76 -9.08
C ARG A 504 -11.01 -1.20 -7.71
N GLY A 505 -10.11 -1.37 -6.73
CA GLY A 505 -10.18 -0.69 -5.44
C GLY A 505 -10.13 0.82 -5.59
N TYR A 506 -9.18 1.34 -6.37
CA TYR A 506 -9.08 2.77 -6.70
C TYR A 506 -10.30 3.29 -7.45
N LEU A 507 -10.80 2.53 -8.42
CA LEU A 507 -12.00 2.86 -9.17
C LEU A 507 -13.22 2.95 -8.24
N THR A 508 -13.39 1.95 -7.37
CA THR A 508 -14.46 1.89 -6.37
C THR A 508 -14.37 3.07 -5.42
N ALA A 509 -13.18 3.39 -4.92
CA ALA A 509 -12.93 4.53 -4.03
C ALA A 509 -13.21 5.88 -4.73
N SER A 510 -12.73 6.06 -5.96
CA SER A 510 -12.93 7.30 -6.71
C SER A 510 -14.42 7.52 -7.02
N TRP A 511 -15.16 6.45 -7.32
CA TRP A 511 -16.61 6.47 -7.53
C TRP A 511 -17.37 6.96 -6.29
N VAL A 512 -16.84 6.67 -5.10
CA VAL A 512 -17.44 7.05 -3.82
C VAL A 512 -17.12 8.51 -3.47
N MET A 513 -15.93 9.00 -3.82
CA MET A 513 -15.51 10.40 -3.61
C MET A 513 -16.16 11.42 -4.57
N GLU A 514 -16.97 10.97 -5.53
CA GLU A 514 -17.45 11.79 -6.67
C GLU A 514 -16.33 12.48 -7.47
N SER A 515 -15.07 12.03 -7.34
CA SER A 515 -13.93 12.53 -8.11
C SER A 515 -13.93 11.92 -9.51
N ARG A 516 -14.77 12.48 -10.38
CA ARG A 516 -14.99 11.98 -11.74
C ARG A 516 -13.70 11.88 -12.56
N ASP A 517 -12.81 12.85 -12.42
CA ASP A 517 -11.54 12.86 -13.15
C ASP A 517 -10.63 11.69 -12.74
N ASP A 518 -10.59 11.37 -11.44
CA ASP A 518 -9.79 10.25 -10.95
C ASP A 518 -10.43 8.91 -11.32
N CYS A 519 -11.77 8.80 -11.29
CA CYS A 519 -12.47 7.61 -11.81
C CYS A 519 -12.09 7.31 -13.26
N VAL A 520 -12.12 8.34 -14.12
CA VAL A 520 -11.80 8.20 -15.54
C VAL A 520 -10.32 7.89 -15.73
N ALA A 521 -9.42 8.53 -14.98
CA ALA A 521 -7.98 8.25 -15.05
C ALA A 521 -7.66 6.79 -14.69
N TRP A 522 -8.21 6.29 -13.57
CA TRP A 522 -8.01 4.91 -13.13
C TRP A 522 -8.69 3.91 -14.07
N ALA A 523 -9.88 4.21 -14.58
CA ALA A 523 -10.56 3.37 -15.57
C ALA A 523 -9.76 3.26 -16.88
N LYS A 524 -9.21 4.38 -17.38
CA LYS A 524 -8.33 4.38 -18.57
C LYS A 524 -7.07 3.56 -18.34
N LYS A 525 -6.44 3.69 -17.17
CA LYS A 525 -5.28 2.88 -16.79
C LYS A 525 -5.63 1.39 -16.76
N LEU A 526 -6.76 1.03 -16.15
CA LEU A 526 -7.23 -0.35 -16.09
C LEU A 526 -7.52 -0.91 -17.50
N ILE A 527 -8.19 -0.16 -18.37
CA ILE A 527 -8.43 -0.56 -19.77
C ILE A 527 -7.16 -0.69 -20.61
N SER A 528 -6.14 0.14 -20.35
CA SER A 528 -4.86 0.04 -21.08
C SER A 528 -4.13 -1.28 -20.81
N LEU A 529 -4.33 -1.84 -19.61
CA LEU A 529 -3.75 -3.12 -19.19
C LEU A 529 -4.71 -4.28 -19.47
N TYR A 530 -6.01 -4.04 -19.34
CA TYR A 530 -7.09 -5.01 -19.42
C TYR A 530 -8.26 -4.45 -20.24
N PRO A 531 -8.18 -4.53 -21.57
CA PRO A 531 -9.14 -3.87 -22.46
C PRO A 531 -10.58 -4.39 -22.32
N GLU A 532 -10.77 -5.54 -21.69
CA GLU A 532 -12.07 -6.20 -21.49
C GLU A 532 -12.62 -5.98 -20.09
N ASP A 533 -11.94 -5.24 -19.21
CA ASP A 533 -12.40 -5.05 -17.83
C ASP A 533 -13.74 -4.30 -17.77
N VAL A 534 -14.78 -4.99 -17.28
CA VAL A 534 -16.15 -4.45 -17.24
C VAL A 534 -16.30 -3.25 -16.30
N HIS A 535 -15.52 -3.18 -15.21
CA HIS A 535 -15.65 -2.10 -14.25
C HIS A 535 -15.15 -0.79 -14.85
N ALA A 536 -14.01 -0.88 -15.54
CA ALA A 536 -13.47 0.23 -16.29
C ALA A 536 -14.37 0.61 -17.47
N LEU A 537 -14.87 -0.34 -18.26
CA LEU A 537 -15.76 -0.06 -19.39
C LEU A 537 -17.06 0.60 -18.93
N PHE A 538 -17.68 0.07 -17.86
CA PHE A 538 -18.87 0.65 -17.24
C PHE A 538 -18.63 2.07 -16.72
N THR A 539 -17.49 2.30 -16.07
CA THR A 539 -17.09 3.63 -15.60
C THR A 539 -16.88 4.62 -16.72
N LEU A 540 -16.19 4.23 -17.79
CA LEU A 540 -16.00 5.10 -18.94
C LEU A 540 -17.31 5.38 -19.66
N ASN A 541 -18.21 4.39 -19.76
CA ASN A 541 -19.54 4.58 -20.34
C ASN A 541 -20.34 5.62 -19.55
N ASP A 542 -20.37 5.46 -18.23
CA ASP A 542 -21.02 6.40 -17.32
C ASP A 542 -20.44 7.82 -17.45
N ALA A 543 -19.12 7.93 -17.49
CA ALA A 543 -18.43 9.20 -17.68
C ALA A 543 -18.70 9.82 -19.06
N ALA A 544 -18.85 9.03 -20.13
CA ALA A 544 -19.19 9.53 -21.46
C ALA A 544 -20.63 10.07 -21.50
N ILE A 545 -21.58 9.34 -20.90
CA ILE A 545 -23.00 9.75 -20.78
C ILE A 545 -23.09 11.10 -20.05
N LEU A 546 -22.44 11.22 -18.88
CA LEU A 546 -22.43 12.45 -18.10
C LEU A 546 -21.66 13.61 -18.76
N ALA A 547 -20.86 13.35 -19.80
CA ALA A 547 -20.14 14.38 -20.57
C ALA A 547 -20.96 14.85 -21.79
N GLY A 548 -22.07 14.18 -22.09
CA GLY A 548 -22.83 14.40 -23.33
C GLY A 548 -22.16 13.80 -24.57
N ASP A 549 -21.13 12.96 -24.42
CA ASP A 549 -20.48 12.28 -25.54
C ASP A 549 -21.25 11.03 -25.95
N ALA A 550 -22.34 11.24 -26.69
CA ALA A 550 -23.24 10.18 -27.12
C ALA A 550 -22.55 9.15 -28.04
N SER A 551 -21.53 9.56 -28.79
CA SER A 551 -20.80 8.66 -29.69
C SER A 551 -19.96 7.67 -28.89
N GLU A 552 -19.18 8.18 -27.92
CA GLU A 552 -18.33 7.36 -27.08
C GLU A 552 -19.15 6.45 -26.15
N ALA A 553 -20.24 6.96 -25.56
CA ALA A 553 -21.15 6.15 -24.76
C ALA A 553 -21.73 4.98 -25.56
N LYS A 554 -22.20 5.23 -26.80
CA LYS A 554 -22.73 4.17 -27.67
C LYS A 554 -21.65 3.13 -28.02
N ARG A 555 -20.41 3.56 -28.28
CA ARG A 555 -19.28 2.67 -28.56
C ARG A 555 -18.94 1.78 -27.37
N LEU A 556 -18.87 2.37 -26.18
CA LEU A 556 -18.56 1.65 -24.94
C LEU A 556 -19.67 0.68 -24.55
N LEU A 557 -20.94 1.10 -24.63
CA LEU A 557 -22.08 0.22 -24.39
C LEU A 557 -22.10 -0.97 -25.37
N GLY A 558 -21.86 -0.72 -26.67
CA GLY A 558 -21.76 -1.78 -27.67
C GLY A 558 -20.69 -2.82 -27.30
N ARG A 559 -19.50 -2.36 -26.90
CA ARG A 559 -18.41 -3.22 -26.44
C ARG A 559 -18.76 -4.00 -25.16
N ILE A 560 -19.45 -3.37 -24.20
CA ILE A 560 -19.94 -4.05 -22.99
C ILE A 560 -20.92 -5.17 -23.38
N THR A 561 -21.88 -4.90 -24.26
CA THR A 561 -22.88 -5.90 -24.68
C THR A 561 -22.29 -7.04 -25.51
N GLU A 562 -21.24 -6.79 -26.27
CA GLU A 562 -20.51 -7.81 -27.04
C GLU A 562 -19.74 -8.76 -26.11
N LEU A 563 -18.97 -8.20 -25.18
CA LEU A 563 -18.17 -8.98 -24.23
C LEU A 563 -19.03 -9.67 -23.17
N TYR A 564 -20.12 -9.02 -22.75
CA TYR A 564 -20.96 -9.45 -21.62
C TYR A 564 -22.45 -9.45 -21.99
N PRO A 565 -22.90 -10.37 -22.87
CA PRO A 565 -24.26 -10.36 -23.41
C PRO A 565 -25.35 -10.66 -22.36
N LYS A 566 -24.98 -11.16 -21.17
CA LYS A 566 -25.89 -11.45 -20.06
C LYS A 566 -25.88 -10.36 -18.97
N LEU A 567 -25.11 -9.29 -19.15
CA LEU A 567 -25.03 -8.21 -18.16
C LEU A 567 -26.32 -7.41 -18.13
N SER A 568 -26.90 -7.21 -16.94
CA SER A 568 -28.16 -6.49 -16.73
C SER A 568 -28.07 -5.53 -15.55
N LYS A 569 -29.02 -4.59 -15.45
CA LYS A 569 -29.10 -3.68 -14.31
C LYS A 569 -29.27 -4.44 -12.97
N PRO A 570 -30.15 -5.45 -12.82
CA PRO A 570 -30.22 -6.24 -11.60
C PRO A 570 -28.89 -6.88 -11.23
N PHE A 571 -28.14 -7.39 -12.22
CA PHE A 571 -26.82 -7.94 -11.98
C PHE A 571 -25.84 -6.88 -11.46
N LEU A 572 -25.83 -5.68 -12.04
CA LEU A 572 -24.97 -4.59 -11.56
C LEU A 572 -25.38 -4.06 -10.19
N ARG A 573 -26.68 -4.00 -9.88
CA ARG A 573 -27.17 -3.64 -8.54
C ARG A 573 -26.67 -4.64 -7.52
N ASP A 574 -26.79 -5.91 -7.87
CA ASP A 574 -26.30 -7.01 -7.08
C ASP A 574 -24.77 -6.95 -6.88
N MET A 575 -24.03 -6.50 -7.89
CA MET A 575 -22.59 -6.38 -7.81
C MET A 575 -22.13 -5.16 -6.99
N TYR A 576 -22.74 -3.98 -7.18
CA TYR A 576 -22.18 -2.70 -6.71
C TYR A 576 -22.87 -2.07 -5.50
N LEU A 577 -24.16 -2.33 -5.26
CA LEU A 577 -24.92 -1.60 -4.24
C LEU A 577 -24.88 -2.23 -2.86
N ARG A 578 -24.41 -3.48 -2.76
CA ARG A 578 -24.53 -4.31 -1.56
C ARG A 578 -23.83 -3.77 -0.29
N TYR A 579 -22.84 -2.87 -0.40
CA TYR A 579 -21.98 -2.46 0.74
C TYR A 579 -21.78 -0.96 0.91
N ARG A 580 -22.48 -0.16 0.11
CA ARG A 580 -22.30 1.29 0.10
C ARG A 580 -23.19 1.94 1.16
N LYS A 581 -22.69 3.01 1.80
CA LYS A 581 -23.54 3.94 2.56
C LYS A 581 -24.69 4.42 1.66
N PRO A 582 -25.89 4.70 2.21
CA PRO A 582 -27.04 5.13 1.39
C PRO A 582 -26.72 6.28 0.43
N GLU A 583 -25.92 7.26 0.87
CA GLU A 583 -25.42 8.39 0.07
C GLU A 583 -24.54 7.96 -1.12
N HIS A 584 -23.76 6.89 -0.97
CA HIS A 584 -22.93 6.34 -2.05
C HIS A 584 -23.70 5.39 -2.97
N GLN A 585 -24.78 4.77 -2.47
CA GLN A 585 -25.65 3.90 -3.27
C GLN A 585 -26.41 4.71 -4.33
N SER A 586 -26.86 5.93 -4.02
CA SER A 586 -27.59 6.77 -4.98
C SER A 586 -26.77 7.12 -6.22
N VAL A 587 -25.46 7.37 -6.07
CA VAL A 587 -24.57 7.70 -7.19
C VAL A 587 -24.46 6.52 -8.16
N VAL A 588 -24.28 5.31 -7.63
CA VAL A 588 -24.16 4.06 -8.40
C VAL A 588 -25.49 3.65 -9.00
N GLU A 589 -26.58 3.75 -8.25
CA GLU A 589 -27.93 3.46 -8.74
C GLU A 589 -28.26 4.35 -9.93
N ALA A 590 -27.91 5.64 -9.83
CA ALA A 590 -28.06 6.57 -10.95
C ALA A 590 -27.18 6.17 -12.16
N ALA A 591 -25.96 5.68 -11.95
CA ALA A 591 -25.07 5.18 -13.00
C ALA A 591 -25.63 3.94 -13.72
N ILE A 592 -26.15 2.99 -12.94
CA ILE A 592 -26.81 1.78 -13.45
C ILE A 592 -28.04 2.16 -14.27
N ASN A 593 -28.86 3.08 -13.78
CA ASN A 593 -30.09 3.49 -14.47
C ASN A 593 -29.82 4.18 -15.82
N ARG A 594 -28.76 4.99 -15.93
CA ARG A 594 -28.38 5.67 -17.17
C ARG A 594 -27.52 4.84 -18.13
N SER A 595 -27.04 3.67 -17.70
CA SER A 595 -26.06 2.85 -18.43
C SER A 595 -26.49 2.36 -19.82
N GLY A 596 -27.80 2.28 -20.09
CA GLY A 596 -28.35 1.71 -21.31
C GLY A 596 -28.41 0.17 -21.33
N LEU A 597 -28.07 -0.50 -20.24
CA LEU A 597 -28.19 -1.96 -20.09
C LEU A 597 -29.66 -2.39 -19.89
N PRO A 598 -30.00 -3.67 -20.21
CA PRO A 598 -31.35 -4.19 -20.00
C PRO A 598 -31.71 -4.27 -18.50
N ASP A 599 -33.00 -4.13 -18.22
CA ASP A 599 -33.60 -4.34 -16.89
C ASP A 599 -33.61 -5.81 -16.47
#